data_AF-A0A9W4XA28-F1
#
_entry.id   AF-A0A9W4XA28-F1
#
_cell.length_a   1.000
_cell.length_b   1.000
_cell.length_c   1.000
_cell.angle_alpha   90.00
_cell.angle_beta   90.00
_cell.angle_gamma   90.00
#
_symmetry.space_group_name_H-M   'P 1'
#
loop_
_entity.id
_entity.type
_entity.pdbx_description
1 polymer ?
#
loop_
_entity_poly.entity_id
_entity_poly.type
_entity_poly.pdbx_seq_one_letter_code
_entity_poly.pdbx_strand_id
1 'polypeptide(L)'
;MMAIQNATMQQYNFLTEMYKDSYFPDHLVKKIEDTLRHLCEQIEKQQPKDMKALCVLTHAAVEAINNIQEEFWEAESELETAARECICGDFIFILKNYGFDLDEDQYEEAIENRDW
;
A
#
# COMPACT_ATOMS: atom_id res chain seq x y z
N MET A 1 -9.41 1.31 -14.98
CA MET A 1 -8.75 2.10 -13.93
C MET A 1 -9.37 3.48 -13.95
N MET A 2 -9.84 3.98 -12.80
CA MET A 2 -10.42 5.33 -12.68
C MET A 2 -9.32 6.27 -12.17
N ALA A 3 -9.32 7.54 -12.54
CA ALA A 3 -8.38 8.47 -11.91
C ALA A 3 -8.79 8.68 -10.44
N ILE A 4 -7.84 8.57 -9.50
CA ILE A 4 -8.01 8.97 -8.10
C ILE A 4 -8.57 10.39 -8.07
N GLN A 5 -9.64 10.65 -7.34
CA GLN A 5 -10.27 11.97 -7.23
C GLN A 5 -9.77 12.77 -6.02
N ASN A 6 -9.28 12.09 -4.99
CA ASN A 6 -8.68 12.71 -3.81
C ASN A 6 -7.40 13.46 -4.22
N ALA A 7 -7.43 14.79 -4.16
CA ALA A 7 -6.33 15.65 -4.58
C ALA A 7 -5.04 15.40 -3.79
N THR A 8 -5.13 15.07 -2.50
CA THR A 8 -3.97 14.71 -1.67
C THR A 8 -3.34 13.43 -2.20
N MET A 9 -4.14 12.39 -2.45
CA MET A 9 -3.64 11.11 -2.97
C MET A 9 -3.12 11.20 -4.41
N GLN A 10 -3.67 12.08 -5.24
CA GLN A 10 -3.13 12.34 -6.59
C GLN A 10 -1.69 12.87 -6.55
N GLN A 11 -1.40 13.75 -5.60
CA GLN A 11 -0.10 14.45 -5.48
C GLN A 11 0.85 13.77 -4.51
N TYR A 12 0.41 12.73 -3.80
CA TYR A 12 1.23 12.06 -2.82
C TYR A 12 2.35 11.25 -3.48
N ASN A 13 3.56 11.41 -2.95
CA ASN A 13 4.75 10.69 -3.37
C ASN A 13 4.86 9.40 -2.56
N PHE A 14 4.18 8.36 -3.04
CA PHE A 14 4.25 7.02 -2.47
C PHE A 14 5.68 6.48 -2.51
N LEU A 15 6.02 5.67 -1.50
CA LEU A 15 7.24 4.88 -1.41
C LEU A 15 8.52 5.72 -1.55
N THR A 16 8.47 6.97 -1.06
CA THR A 16 9.54 7.96 -1.25
C THR A 16 10.90 7.43 -0.77
N GLU A 17 10.95 6.71 0.35
CA GLU A 17 12.21 6.17 0.88
C GLU A 17 12.70 4.97 0.05
N MET A 18 11.79 4.12 -0.44
CA MET A 18 12.18 3.01 -1.33
C MET A 18 12.74 3.52 -2.67
N TYR A 19 12.15 4.56 -3.27
CA TYR A 19 12.68 5.16 -4.50
C TYR A 19 14.04 5.87 -4.34
N LYS A 20 14.43 6.24 -3.10
CA LYS A 20 15.73 6.87 -2.84
C LYS A 20 16.84 5.85 -2.64
N ASP A 21 16.50 4.62 -2.30
CA ASP A 21 17.46 3.57 -2.01
C ASP A 21 17.62 2.64 -3.21
N SER A 22 18.82 2.64 -3.79
CA SER A 22 19.19 1.79 -4.93
C SER A 22 19.10 0.30 -4.64
N TYR A 23 18.96 -0.11 -3.38
CA TYR A 23 18.68 -1.49 -3.02
C TYR A 23 17.32 -1.97 -3.55
N PHE A 24 16.33 -1.07 -3.69
CA PHE A 24 15.02 -1.41 -4.24
C PHE A 24 14.94 -1.07 -5.73
N PRO A 25 14.74 -2.05 -6.62
CA PRO A 25 14.63 -1.77 -8.05
C PRO A 25 13.39 -0.92 -8.38
N ASP A 26 13.59 0.27 -8.98
CA ASP A 26 12.51 1.22 -9.29
C ASP A 26 11.27 0.60 -9.97
N HIS A 27 11.50 -0.34 -10.90
CA HIS A 27 10.42 -1.00 -11.63
C HIS A 27 9.55 -1.92 -10.74
N LEU A 28 10.10 -2.47 -9.66
CA LEU A 28 9.36 -3.25 -8.67
C LEU A 28 8.70 -2.35 -7.63
N VAL A 29 9.40 -1.30 -7.17
CA VAL A 29 8.80 -0.25 -6.33
C VAL A 29 7.57 0.34 -7.03
N LYS A 30 7.65 0.55 -8.35
CA LYS A 30 6.53 1.04 -9.15
C LYS A 30 5.30 0.13 -9.13
N LYS A 31 5.49 -1.20 -9.09
CA LYS A 31 4.37 -2.16 -8.99
C LYS A 31 3.65 -2.06 -7.64
N ILE A 32 4.39 -1.82 -6.55
CA ILE A 32 3.82 -1.58 -5.23
C ILE A 32 3.08 -0.24 -5.23
N GLU A 33 3.67 0.82 -5.78
CA GLU A 33 2.99 2.12 -5.93
C GLU A 33 1.68 1.99 -6.71
N ASP A 34 1.69 1.27 -7.84
CA ASP A 34 0.49 1.07 -8.64
C ASP A 34 -0.60 0.30 -7.86
N THR A 35 -0.20 -0.65 -7.01
CA THR A 35 -1.11 -1.35 -6.09
C THR A 35 -1.72 -0.39 -5.06
N LEU A 36 -0.93 0.49 -4.45
CA LEU A 36 -1.40 1.48 -3.48
C LEU A 36 -2.34 2.54 -4.13
N ARG A 37 -2.03 2.96 -5.35
CA ARG A 37 -2.90 3.81 -6.15
C ARG A 37 -4.20 3.09 -6.52
N HIS A 38 -4.12 1.80 -6.85
CA HIS A 38 -5.31 1.02 -7.11
C HIS A 38 -6.20 0.89 -5.86
N LEU A 39 -5.61 0.72 -4.67
CA LEU A 39 -6.34 0.73 -3.41
C LEU A 39 -7.10 2.05 -3.22
N CYS A 40 -6.47 3.19 -3.49
CA CYS A 40 -7.13 4.50 -3.48
C CYS A 40 -8.38 4.53 -4.37
N GLU A 41 -8.25 4.07 -5.62
CA GLU A 41 -9.39 3.97 -6.55
C GLU A 41 -10.50 3.06 -6.04
N GLN A 42 -10.16 1.92 -5.43
CA GLN A 42 -11.16 1.01 -4.88
C GLN A 42 -11.89 1.61 -3.69
N ILE A 43 -11.19 2.31 -2.79
CA ILE A 43 -11.82 2.99 -1.65
C ILE A 43 -12.79 4.06 -2.14
N GLU A 44 -12.40 4.89 -3.13
CA GLU A 44 -13.29 5.91 -3.69
C GLU A 44 -14.52 5.31 -4.38
N LYS A 45 -14.32 4.23 -5.13
CA LYS A 45 -15.38 3.59 -5.90
C LYS A 45 -16.38 2.85 -5.00
N GLN A 46 -15.88 2.13 -4.00
CA GLN A 46 -16.69 1.23 -3.17
C GLN A 46 -17.16 1.90 -1.87
N GLN A 47 -16.50 2.97 -1.43
CA GLN A 47 -16.82 3.73 -0.22
C GLN A 47 -17.12 2.84 1.01
N PRO A 48 -16.15 2.00 1.44
CA PRO A 48 -16.37 1.05 2.53
C PRO A 48 -16.84 1.80 3.80
N LYS A 49 -17.83 1.21 4.48
CA LYS A 49 -18.52 1.84 5.64
C LYS A 49 -18.11 1.26 6.98
N ASP A 50 -17.42 0.13 6.98
CA ASP A 50 -16.99 -0.59 8.17
C ASP A 50 -15.61 -1.24 7.94
N MET A 51 -15.03 -1.71 9.03
CA MET A 51 -13.70 -2.32 9.03
C MET A 51 -13.64 -3.54 8.11
N LYS A 52 -14.69 -4.36 8.10
CA LYS A 52 -14.74 -5.58 7.28
C LYS A 52 -14.67 -5.25 5.79
N ALA A 53 -15.45 -4.27 5.32
CA ALA A 53 -15.42 -3.84 3.93
C ALA A 53 -14.09 -3.17 3.57
N LEU A 54 -13.46 -2.47 4.52
CA LEU A 54 -12.13 -1.90 4.34
C LEU A 54 -11.06 -2.99 4.19
N CYS A 55 -11.04 -3.98 5.09
CA CYS A 55 -10.12 -5.11 5.08
C CYS A 55 -10.18 -5.88 3.76
N VAL A 56 -11.37 -6.08 3.16
CA VAL A 56 -11.46 -6.71 1.83
C VAL A 56 -10.63 -5.97 0.78
N LEU A 57 -10.56 -4.64 0.84
CA LEU A 57 -9.78 -3.85 -0.11
C LEU A 57 -8.29 -3.84 0.23
N THR A 58 -7.96 -3.64 1.50
CA THR A 58 -6.57 -3.56 1.94
C THR A 58 -5.88 -4.92 1.85
N HIS A 59 -6.56 -6.01 2.22
CA HIS A 59 -6.03 -7.38 2.09
C HIS A 59 -5.77 -7.76 0.64
N ALA A 60 -6.63 -7.33 -0.30
CA ALA A 60 -6.39 -7.55 -1.73
C ALA A 60 -5.15 -6.77 -2.22
N ALA A 61 -4.92 -5.57 -1.71
CA ALA A 61 -3.70 -4.81 -2.01
C ALA A 61 -2.46 -5.47 -1.40
N VAL A 62 -2.55 -5.95 -0.16
CA VAL A 62 -1.46 -6.67 0.52
C VAL A 62 -1.13 -7.97 -0.22
N GLU A 63 -2.12 -8.76 -0.63
CA GLU A 63 -1.91 -9.99 -1.40
C GLU A 63 -1.22 -9.70 -2.74
N ALA A 64 -1.58 -8.61 -3.42
CA ALA A 64 -0.88 -8.18 -4.63
C ALA A 64 0.59 -7.82 -4.34
N ILE A 65 0.90 -7.22 -3.19
CA ILE A 65 2.28 -6.92 -2.77
C ILE A 65 3.04 -8.19 -2.40
N ASN A 66 2.43 -9.14 -1.67
CA ASN A 66 3.06 -10.42 -1.34
C ASN A 66 3.51 -11.15 -2.62
N ASN A 67 2.69 -11.11 -3.68
CA ASN A 67 3.03 -11.72 -4.98
C ASN A 67 4.22 -11.04 -5.70
N ILE A 68 4.57 -9.80 -5.37
CA ILE A 68 5.71 -9.08 -5.96
C ILE A 68 7.03 -9.47 -5.24
N GLN A 69 6.96 -10.00 -4.01
CA GLN A 69 8.15 -10.31 -3.20
C GLN A 69 9.14 -11.27 -3.90
N GLU A 70 8.63 -12.27 -4.62
CA GLU A 70 9.48 -13.20 -5.37
C GLU A 70 10.34 -12.46 -6.41
N GLU A 71 9.78 -11.45 -7.09
CA GLU A 71 10.52 -10.65 -8.06
C GLU A 71 11.61 -9.79 -7.41
N PHE A 72 11.41 -9.34 -6.16
CA PHE A 72 12.46 -8.66 -5.41
C PHE A 72 13.64 -9.60 -5.17
N TRP A 73 13.38 -10.85 -4.75
CA TRP A 73 14.42 -11.84 -4.54
C TRP A 73 15.18 -12.18 -5.82
N GLU A 74 14.48 -12.33 -6.95
CA GLU A 74 15.10 -12.54 -8.26
C GLU A 74 16.01 -11.36 -8.67
N ALA A 75 15.73 -10.16 -8.17
CA ALA A 75 16.50 -8.95 -8.39
C ALA A 75 17.57 -8.67 -7.30
N GLU A 76 17.93 -9.67 -6.49
CA GLU A 76 18.87 -9.53 -5.36
C GLU A 76 18.46 -8.45 -4.33
N SER A 77 17.15 -8.24 -4.18
CA SER A 77 16.51 -7.29 -3.27
C SER A 77 15.48 -8.02 -2.38
N GLU A 78 14.87 -7.32 -1.44
CA GLU A 78 13.87 -7.88 -0.52
C GLU A 78 12.96 -6.78 0.03
N LEU A 79 11.71 -7.15 0.37
CA LEU A 79 10.83 -6.33 1.21
C LEU A 79 11.27 -6.42 2.68
N GLU A 80 12.49 -5.95 2.98
CA GLU A 80 13.05 -5.93 4.33
C GLU A 80 12.45 -4.76 5.16
N THR A 81 12.81 -4.69 6.45
CA THR A 81 12.35 -3.67 7.42
C THR A 81 12.08 -2.28 6.85
N ALA A 82 13.00 -1.64 6.12
CA ALA A 82 12.77 -0.28 5.61
C ALA A 82 11.67 -0.24 4.53
N ALA A 83 11.58 -1.26 3.66
CA ALA A 83 10.45 -1.40 2.75
C ALA A 83 9.14 -1.60 3.53
N ARG A 84 9.13 -2.45 4.55
CA ARG A 84 7.94 -2.74 5.38
C ARG A 84 7.43 -1.46 6.05
N GLU A 85 8.33 -0.72 6.70
CA GLU A 85 8.01 0.56 7.34
C GLU A 85 7.47 1.59 6.33
N CYS A 86 8.07 1.66 5.15
CA CYS A 86 7.63 2.58 4.10
C CYS A 86 6.23 2.23 3.57
N ILE A 87 5.96 0.94 3.29
CA ILE A 87 4.67 0.47 2.79
C ILE A 87 3.59 0.65 3.86
N CYS A 88 3.85 0.24 5.11
CA CYS A 88 2.92 0.44 6.23
C CYS A 88 2.61 1.94 6.44
N GLY A 89 3.61 2.80 6.35
CA GLY A 89 3.44 4.25 6.43
C GLY A 89 2.49 4.79 5.36
N ASP A 90 2.63 4.31 4.13
CA ASP A 90 1.74 4.69 3.03
C ASP A 90 0.31 4.16 3.22
N PHE A 91 0.13 2.92 3.69
CA PHE A 91 -1.20 2.39 4.05
C PHE A 91 -1.87 3.29 5.11
N ILE A 92 -1.16 3.61 6.20
CA ILE A 92 -1.68 4.49 7.24
C ILE A 92 -2.08 5.86 6.66
N PHE A 93 -1.24 6.43 5.79
CA PHE A 93 -1.51 7.72 5.17
C PHE A 93 -2.74 7.69 4.25
N ILE A 94 -2.89 6.64 3.44
CA ILE A 94 -4.06 6.40 2.59
C ILE A 94 -5.33 6.38 3.45
N LEU A 95 -5.36 5.50 4.46
CA LEU A 95 -6.54 5.26 5.28
C LEU A 95 -6.97 6.53 6.02
N LYS A 96 -6.03 7.26 6.61
CA LYS A 96 -6.31 8.56 7.24
C LYS A 96 -6.89 9.58 6.26
N ASN A 97 -6.36 9.65 5.03
CA ASN A 97 -6.84 10.61 4.02
C ASN A 97 -8.23 10.26 3.44
N TYR A 98 -8.67 9.01 3.58
CA TYR A 98 -10.05 8.62 3.26
C TYR A 98 -11.00 8.68 4.47
N GLY A 99 -10.53 9.19 5.61
CA GLY A 99 -11.36 9.45 6.78
C GLY A 99 -11.51 8.25 7.73
N PHE A 100 -10.64 7.24 7.61
CA PHE A 100 -10.57 6.16 8.58
C PHE A 100 -9.68 6.59 9.75
N ASP A 101 -10.30 6.85 10.91
CA ASP A 101 -9.63 7.12 12.19
C ASP A 101 -9.50 5.79 12.94
N LEU A 102 -8.46 5.03 12.59
CA LEU A 102 -8.17 3.72 13.15
C LEU A 102 -7.20 3.81 14.31
N ASP A 103 -7.32 2.90 15.27
CA ASP A 103 -6.29 2.64 16.28
C ASP A 103 -5.18 1.69 15.75
N GLU A 104 -4.17 1.45 16.59
CA GLU A 104 -3.01 0.63 16.23
C GLU A 104 -3.39 -0.82 15.86
N ASP A 105 -4.28 -1.45 16.63
CA ASP A 105 -4.74 -2.81 16.38
C ASP A 105 -5.52 -2.91 15.05
N GLN A 106 -6.29 -1.87 14.73
CA GLN A 106 -7.04 -1.79 13.47
C GLN A 106 -6.14 -1.54 12.25
N TYR A 107 -5.05 -0.77 12.40
CA TYR A 107 -4.06 -0.68 11.31
C TYR A 107 -3.42 -2.03 11.05
N GLU A 108 -3.08 -2.79 12.09
CA GLU A 108 -2.55 -4.15 11.95
C GLU A 108 -3.59 -5.09 11.30
N GLU A 109 -4.87 -5.02 11.70
CA GLU A 109 -5.96 -5.78 11.06
C GLU A 109 -6.06 -5.47 9.56
N ALA A 110 -5.91 -4.21 9.16
CA ALA A 110 -5.99 -3.79 7.76
C ALA A 110 -4.90 -4.41 6.87
N ILE A 111 -3.76 -4.82 7.45
CA ILE A 111 -2.63 -5.41 6.72
C ILE A 111 -2.18 -6.76 7.30
N GLU A 112 -3.10 -7.47 7.97
CA GLU A 112 -2.78 -8.68 8.73
C GLU A 112 -2.26 -9.83 7.86
N ASN A 113 -2.62 -9.85 6.58
CA ASN A 113 -2.26 -10.90 5.62
C ASN A 113 -0.95 -10.63 4.87
N ARG A 114 -0.08 -9.76 5.40
CA ARG A 114 1.23 -9.48 4.80
C ARG A 114 2.22 -10.62 5.06
N ASP A 115 3.00 -10.96 4.05
CA ASP A 115 4.11 -11.93 4.15
C ASP A 115 5.49 -11.27 4.20
N TRP A 116 5.50 -9.94 4.10
CA TRP A 116 6.65 -9.06 4.25
C TRP A 116 6.65 -8.46 5.65
#